data_AF-A0A7X7FK12-F1
#
_entry.id   AF-A0A7X7FK12-F1
#
_cell.length_a   1.000
_cell.length_b   1.000
_cell.length_c   1.000
_cell.angle_alpha   90.00
_cell.angle_beta   90.00
_cell.angle_gamma   90.00
#
_symmetry.space_group_name_H-M   'P 1'
#
loop_
_entity.id
_entity.type
_entity.pdbx_description
1 polymer ?
#
loop_
_entity_poly.entity_id
_entity_poly.type
_entity_poly.pdbx_seq_one_letter_code
_entity_poly.pdbx_strand_id
1 'polypeptide(L)'
;MSRFLLFLSLILILVVSAGAQRPAATPGVRPVSPAKVNVPEVIHVDATHGEDRNPGTEERPKRSISAAITLLPDPLLRSVTIKLAPGTYTDTGGVEMPPARLHLMHRMRPGVRVDIVGRRDDKGGAAVLAWEGQDLMIDVREGEWRLEDVQIGSGSTSQRRGVMVTGPGLAGLKNVTFRTRSVTDAGIYADRGGKVLLYGAIRLNEHLHEQTGEESFCGIIATDHGLVQFAQREGSSLDMGNGSLSACYYGCIRLGCETARITNWSEQSNNLAINNGGRIDLHNTKLVLRARQKRNTPIGLEHDGHILGEGAQVTIEGNNSMAIALQKASTFTCNDIELRGQFEYCIWAGSGSMFVGRFLTDLGQIEATTGATVNIEAIKGKFAGPAVATRCGTISLPDRNVLSK
;
A
#
# COMPACT_ATOMS: atom_id res chain seq x y z
N MET A 1 -4.58 33.89 58.24
CA MET A 1 -4.34 35.16 57.52
C MET A 1 -5.06 35.02 56.17
N SER A 2 -6.34 35.42 56.02
CA SER A 2 -6.87 36.79 55.80
C SER A 2 -6.17 37.41 54.56
N ARG A 3 -6.77 37.72 53.40
CA ARG A 3 -8.11 38.28 53.07
C ARG A 3 -8.42 38.05 51.56
N PHE A 4 -9.62 37.59 51.19
CA PHE A 4 -10.76 38.33 50.55
C PHE A 4 -10.45 38.89 49.14
N LEU A 5 -11.22 38.71 48.05
CA LEU A 5 -12.68 38.72 47.77
C LEU A 5 -12.94 37.92 46.45
N LEU A 6 -13.92 37.02 46.23
CA LEU A 6 -15.41 37.09 46.24
C LEU A 6 -16.00 38.22 45.34
N PHE A 7 -17.00 38.08 44.47
CA PHE A 7 -17.94 37.01 44.10
C PHE A 7 -18.84 37.52 42.93
N LEU A 8 -19.35 36.57 42.13
CA LEU A 8 -20.74 36.42 41.65
C LEU A 8 -21.43 37.31 40.58
N SER A 9 -21.90 36.60 39.54
CA SER A 9 -23.22 36.61 38.85
C SER A 9 -23.94 37.92 38.46
N LEU A 10 -24.37 37.98 37.19
CA LEU A 10 -25.79 38.24 36.89
C LEU A 10 -26.18 37.67 35.51
N ILE A 11 -27.16 36.75 35.54
CA ILE A 11 -27.98 36.33 34.40
C ILE A 11 -28.97 37.46 34.11
N LEU A 12 -29.08 37.90 32.86
CA LEU A 12 -30.22 38.71 32.43
C LEU A 12 -30.75 38.17 31.09
N ILE A 13 -31.88 37.46 31.19
CA ILE A 13 -32.79 37.16 30.09
C ILE A 13 -33.62 38.43 29.86
N LEU A 14 -33.60 38.96 28.64
CA LEU A 14 -34.54 39.99 28.20
C LEU A 14 -35.19 39.53 26.90
N VAL A 15 -36.40 38.98 27.05
CA VAL A 15 -37.38 38.82 25.98
C VAL A 15 -38.01 40.19 25.75
N VAL A 16 -37.81 40.76 24.57
CA VAL A 16 -38.64 41.84 24.04
C VAL A 16 -39.15 41.42 22.67
N SER A 17 -40.42 41.08 22.62
CA SER A 17 -41.22 40.99 21.40
C SER A 17 -41.71 42.39 21.03
N ALA A 18 -41.30 42.93 19.88
CA ALA A 18 -42.08 43.93 19.14
C ALA A 18 -41.48 44.15 17.74
N GLY A 19 -42.32 44.10 16.72
CA GLY A 19 -42.14 44.86 15.49
C GLY A 19 -41.52 44.12 14.31
N ALA A 20 -42.36 43.38 13.58
CA ALA A 20 -42.08 43.05 12.19
C ALA A 20 -41.98 44.35 11.37
N GLN A 21 -40.78 44.68 10.89
CA GLN A 21 -40.58 45.59 9.76
C GLN A 21 -39.61 44.94 8.78
N ARG A 22 -40.18 44.47 7.67
CA ARG A 22 -39.44 44.02 6.49
C ARG A 22 -38.55 45.17 5.99
N PRO A 23 -37.25 44.97 5.78
CA PRO A 23 -36.50 45.86 4.90
C PRO A 23 -37.06 45.69 3.48
N ALA A 24 -37.35 46.82 2.84
CA ALA A 24 -37.86 46.90 1.49
C ALA A 24 -36.92 46.16 0.52
N ALA A 25 -37.52 45.41 -0.39
CA ALA A 25 -36.82 44.67 -1.43
C ALA A 25 -36.05 45.64 -2.34
N THR A 26 -34.72 45.54 -2.34
CA THR A 26 -33.87 46.12 -3.38
C THR A 26 -34.21 45.42 -4.71
N PRO A 27 -34.53 46.15 -5.79
CA PRO A 27 -34.85 45.53 -7.07
C PRO A 27 -33.60 44.89 -7.68
N GLY A 28 -33.68 43.59 -7.95
CA GLY A 28 -33.03 42.99 -9.12
C GLY A 28 -31.52 42.83 -9.09
N VAL A 29 -30.97 42.09 -8.13
CA VAL A 29 -29.85 41.20 -8.44
C VAL A 29 -30.40 39.78 -8.35
N ARG A 30 -30.73 39.20 -9.51
CA ARG A 30 -30.98 37.75 -9.58
C ARG A 30 -29.75 37.08 -8.96
N PRO A 31 -29.88 36.20 -7.96
CA PRO A 31 -28.79 35.31 -7.65
C PRO A 31 -28.50 34.56 -8.94
N VAL A 32 -27.34 34.83 -9.55
CA VAL A 32 -26.82 33.98 -10.60
C VAL A 32 -26.64 32.64 -9.91
N SER A 33 -27.59 31.72 -10.09
CA SER A 33 -27.33 30.33 -9.76
C SER A 33 -25.99 30.01 -10.42
N PRO A 34 -24.99 29.49 -9.68
CA PRO A 34 -23.78 29.02 -10.33
C PRO A 34 -24.27 28.13 -11.45
N ALA A 35 -23.91 28.47 -12.69
CA ALA A 35 -24.28 27.67 -13.85
C ALA A 35 -23.99 26.23 -13.43
N LYS A 36 -25.01 25.36 -13.46
CA LYS A 36 -24.79 23.94 -13.17
C LYS A 36 -23.74 23.50 -14.18
N VAL A 37 -22.48 23.47 -13.76
CA VAL A 37 -21.39 22.94 -14.57
C VAL A 37 -21.76 21.48 -14.71
N ASN A 38 -22.37 21.14 -15.84
CA ASN A 38 -22.85 19.80 -16.07
C ASN A 38 -21.63 18.95 -16.43
N VAL A 39 -20.84 18.60 -15.42
CA VAL A 39 -19.70 17.72 -15.59
C VAL A 39 -20.20 16.35 -16.01
N PRO A 40 -19.74 15.80 -17.14
CA PRO A 40 -20.13 14.46 -17.55
C PRO A 40 -19.87 13.46 -16.43
N GLU A 41 -20.82 12.58 -16.14
CA GLU A 41 -20.60 11.47 -15.21
C GLU A 41 -19.52 10.52 -15.75
N VAL A 42 -19.38 10.47 -17.08
CA VAL A 42 -18.37 9.68 -17.77
C VAL A 42 -17.62 10.58 -18.75
N ILE A 43 -16.28 10.57 -18.67
CA ILE A 43 -15.38 11.26 -19.58
C ILE A 43 -14.56 10.20 -20.31
N HIS A 44 -14.53 10.24 -21.64
CA HIS A 44 -13.77 9.31 -22.46
C HIS A 44 -12.42 9.94 -22.86
N VAL A 45 -11.35 9.15 -22.72
CA VAL A 45 -9.99 9.50 -23.12
C VAL A 45 -9.48 8.43 -24.08
N ASP A 46 -8.93 8.87 -25.21
CA ASP A 46 -8.29 8.02 -26.21
C ASP A 46 -7.01 8.70 -26.70
N ALA A 47 -5.86 8.13 -26.37
CA ALA A 47 -4.55 8.68 -26.75
C ALA A 47 -4.34 8.75 -28.27
N THR A 48 -5.01 7.89 -29.04
CA THR A 48 -4.81 7.74 -30.49
C THR A 48 -5.80 8.59 -31.28
N HIS A 49 -7.07 8.60 -30.88
CA HIS A 49 -8.17 9.23 -31.63
C HIS A 49 -8.74 10.49 -30.96
N GLY A 50 -8.28 10.83 -29.75
CA GLY A 50 -8.78 11.97 -28.99
C GLY A 50 -8.08 13.30 -29.31
N GLU A 51 -8.73 14.38 -28.90
CA GLU A 51 -8.15 15.73 -28.90
C GLU A 51 -8.48 16.42 -27.57
N ASP A 52 -7.54 17.12 -26.94
CA ASP A 52 -7.76 17.72 -25.62
C ASP A 52 -8.84 18.82 -25.61
N ARG A 53 -9.13 19.43 -26.77
CA ARG A 53 -10.23 20.39 -26.96
C ARG A 53 -11.62 19.74 -27.07
N ASN A 54 -11.70 18.43 -27.26
CA ASN A 54 -12.98 17.74 -27.40
C ASN A 54 -13.77 17.76 -26.07
N PRO A 55 -15.09 17.57 -26.10
CA PRO A 55 -15.90 17.55 -24.88
C PRO A 55 -15.66 16.34 -23.97
N GLY A 56 -15.03 15.27 -24.45
CA GLY A 56 -14.82 14.04 -23.69
C GLY A 56 -15.97 13.05 -23.76
N THR A 57 -16.77 13.07 -24.83
CA THR A 57 -17.78 12.05 -25.13
C THR A 57 -17.14 10.84 -25.81
N GLU A 58 -17.88 9.73 -25.97
CA GLU A 58 -17.37 8.54 -26.64
C GLU A 58 -17.00 8.81 -28.12
N GLU A 59 -17.78 9.63 -28.82
CA GLU A 59 -17.54 10.00 -30.22
C GLU A 59 -16.47 11.08 -30.38
N ARG A 60 -16.27 11.89 -29.33
CA ARG A 60 -15.29 12.97 -29.29
C ARG A 60 -14.52 12.91 -27.97
N PRO A 61 -13.61 11.93 -27.83
CA PRO A 61 -12.86 11.74 -26.60
C PRO A 61 -11.79 12.81 -26.43
N LYS A 62 -11.41 13.05 -25.17
CA LYS A 62 -10.16 13.76 -24.83
C LYS A 62 -8.96 12.93 -25.31
N ARG A 63 -7.83 13.58 -25.58
CA ARG A 63 -6.58 12.86 -25.89
C ARG A 63 -5.88 12.38 -24.62
N SER A 64 -5.87 13.24 -23.59
CA SER A 64 -5.06 13.04 -22.40
C SER A 64 -5.87 12.98 -21.10
N ILE A 65 -5.27 12.36 -20.07
CA ILE A 65 -5.86 12.23 -18.74
C ILE A 65 -5.93 13.60 -18.04
N SER A 66 -4.88 14.42 -18.15
CA SER A 66 -4.88 15.77 -17.57
C SER A 66 -6.02 16.64 -18.14
N ALA A 67 -6.28 16.58 -19.45
CA ALA A 67 -7.41 17.30 -20.06
C ALA A 67 -8.79 16.78 -19.65
N ALA A 68 -8.91 15.53 -19.19
CA ALA A 68 -10.12 15.01 -18.58
C ALA A 68 -10.28 15.51 -17.14
N ILE A 69 -9.19 15.57 -16.38
CA ILE A 69 -9.17 16.09 -15.00
C ILE A 69 -9.57 17.58 -14.96
N THR A 70 -9.16 18.40 -15.94
CA THR A 70 -9.55 19.82 -15.98
C THR A 70 -11.03 20.06 -16.23
N LEU A 71 -11.80 19.03 -16.63
CA LEU A 71 -13.27 19.12 -16.71
C LEU A 71 -13.94 18.96 -15.34
N LEU A 72 -13.21 18.50 -14.31
CA LEU A 72 -13.77 18.27 -12.99
C LEU A 72 -14.03 19.62 -12.29
N PRO A 73 -15.21 19.81 -11.67
CA PRO A 73 -15.53 21.04 -10.98
C PRO A 73 -14.85 21.04 -9.61
N ASP A 74 -14.39 22.18 -9.13
CA ASP A 74 -13.82 22.31 -7.78
C ASP A 74 -14.77 23.11 -6.85
N PRO A 75 -15.35 22.50 -5.79
CA PRO A 75 -15.18 21.11 -5.36
C PRO A 75 -16.01 20.11 -6.18
N LEU A 76 -15.54 18.86 -6.25
CA LEU A 76 -16.25 17.76 -6.90
C LEU A 76 -17.38 17.25 -6.00
N LEU A 77 -18.62 17.38 -6.49
CA LEU A 77 -19.84 17.08 -5.72
C LEU A 77 -20.48 15.73 -6.05
N ARG A 78 -20.07 15.09 -7.14
CA ARG A 78 -20.54 13.78 -7.61
C ARG A 78 -19.38 12.98 -8.17
N SER A 79 -19.44 11.66 -8.05
CA SER A 79 -18.38 10.80 -8.61
C SER A 79 -18.36 10.87 -10.13
N VAL A 80 -17.16 10.74 -10.70
CA VAL A 80 -16.94 10.81 -12.16
C VAL A 80 -16.08 9.62 -12.57
N THR A 81 -16.39 9.01 -13.71
CA THR A 81 -15.57 7.97 -14.31
C THR A 81 -14.84 8.52 -15.53
N ILE A 82 -13.51 8.42 -15.53
CA ILE A 82 -12.65 8.67 -16.69
C ILE A 82 -12.34 7.31 -17.32
N LYS A 83 -12.91 7.04 -18.49
CA LYS A 83 -12.68 5.80 -19.25
C LYS A 83 -11.51 5.99 -20.21
N LEU A 84 -10.47 5.16 -20.06
CA LEU A 84 -9.33 5.13 -20.95
C LEU A 84 -9.54 4.07 -22.03
N ALA A 85 -9.42 4.46 -23.29
CA ALA A 85 -9.34 3.51 -24.40
C ALA A 85 -8.05 2.66 -24.27
N PRO A 86 -8.06 1.42 -24.77
CA PRO A 86 -6.85 0.59 -24.85
C PRO A 86 -5.75 1.32 -25.64
N GLY A 87 -4.50 1.13 -25.25
CA GLY A 87 -3.36 1.78 -25.90
C GLY A 87 -2.33 2.31 -24.91
N THR A 88 -1.26 2.88 -25.46
CA THR A 88 -0.13 3.37 -24.68
C THR A 88 -0.20 4.89 -24.55
N TYR A 89 -0.23 5.37 -23.30
CA TYR A 89 -0.25 6.78 -22.94
C TYR A 89 1.19 7.21 -22.58
N THR A 90 1.88 7.88 -23.50
CA THR A 90 3.29 8.26 -23.36
C THR A 90 3.53 9.59 -22.65
N ASP A 91 2.45 10.34 -22.38
CA ASP A 91 2.46 11.55 -21.57
C ASP A 91 1.12 11.69 -20.84
N THR A 92 1.05 12.58 -19.85
CA THR A 92 -0.18 12.89 -19.12
C THR A 92 -1.08 13.89 -19.85
N GLY A 93 -0.59 14.50 -20.92
CA GLY A 93 -1.13 15.68 -21.62
C GLY A 93 -0.52 17.01 -21.20
N GLY A 94 0.03 17.09 -19.98
CA GLY A 94 0.65 18.30 -19.46
C GLY A 94 -0.30 19.49 -19.24
N VAL A 95 -1.62 19.26 -19.17
CA VAL A 95 -2.61 20.32 -18.95
C VAL A 95 -2.67 20.63 -17.45
N GLU A 96 -2.20 21.82 -17.05
CA GLU A 96 -2.14 22.29 -15.66
C GLU A 96 -1.31 21.41 -14.71
N MET A 97 -0.52 20.49 -15.25
CA MET A 97 0.38 19.60 -14.51
C MET A 97 1.58 19.18 -15.38
N PRO A 98 2.65 18.60 -14.83
CA PRO A 98 3.78 18.12 -15.62
C PRO A 98 3.39 17.01 -16.62
N PRO A 99 3.97 16.99 -17.83
CA PRO A 99 3.65 15.97 -18.85
C PRO A 99 4.14 14.55 -18.47
N ALA A 100 5.07 14.47 -17.51
CA ALA A 100 5.74 13.25 -17.09
C ALA A 100 5.30 12.76 -15.70
N ARG A 101 4.26 13.36 -15.11
CA ARG A 101 3.72 12.97 -13.80
C ARG A 101 2.25 13.34 -13.69
N LEU A 102 1.42 12.37 -13.30
CA LEU A 102 0.00 12.60 -13.08
C LEU A 102 -0.22 13.10 -11.65
N HIS A 103 -0.57 14.38 -11.50
CA HIS A 103 -0.92 14.98 -10.21
C HIS A 103 -2.41 14.82 -9.94
N LEU A 104 -2.74 14.08 -8.88
CA LEU A 104 -4.10 13.80 -8.45
C LEU A 104 -4.37 14.52 -7.13
N MET A 105 -4.91 15.73 -7.25
CA MET A 105 -5.20 16.62 -6.13
C MET A 105 -6.46 17.42 -6.45
N HIS A 106 -7.58 17.07 -5.81
CA HIS A 106 -8.85 17.75 -6.04
C HIS A 106 -9.71 17.71 -4.78
N ARG A 107 -10.39 18.81 -4.46
CA ARG A 107 -11.31 18.84 -3.31
C ARG A 107 -12.57 18.07 -3.68
N MET A 108 -12.92 17.08 -2.87
CA MET A 108 -14.08 16.21 -3.10
C MET A 108 -14.97 16.19 -1.87
N ARG A 109 -16.29 16.15 -2.08
CA ARG A 109 -17.23 15.87 -0.99
C ARG A 109 -16.96 14.46 -0.42
N PRO A 110 -17.13 14.22 0.89
CA PRO A 110 -17.00 12.87 1.45
C PRO A 110 -17.84 11.83 0.69
N GLY A 111 -17.23 10.69 0.33
CA GLY A 111 -17.85 9.61 -0.44
C GLY A 111 -17.92 9.84 -1.95
N VAL A 112 -17.43 10.98 -2.44
CA VAL A 112 -17.24 11.26 -3.86
C VAL A 112 -15.82 10.92 -4.28
N ARG A 113 -15.69 10.28 -5.43
CA ARG A 113 -14.39 9.86 -5.99
C ARG A 113 -14.30 10.02 -7.50
N VAL A 114 -13.10 9.93 -8.02
CA VAL A 114 -12.85 9.81 -9.46
C VAL A 114 -12.33 8.41 -9.77
N ASP A 115 -13.02 7.70 -10.66
CA ASP A 115 -12.63 6.38 -11.13
C ASP A 115 -11.94 6.50 -12.51
N ILE A 116 -10.65 6.20 -12.60
CA ILE A 116 -9.89 6.10 -13.85
C ILE A 116 -9.84 4.63 -14.25
N VAL A 117 -10.57 4.27 -15.31
CA VAL A 117 -10.83 2.87 -15.69
C VAL A 117 -10.28 2.58 -17.08
N GLY A 118 -9.34 1.64 -17.18
CA GLY A 118 -8.84 1.11 -18.44
C GLY A 118 -9.84 0.15 -19.08
N ARG A 119 -10.19 0.38 -20.34
CA ARG A 119 -10.82 -0.65 -21.18
C ARG A 119 -9.75 -1.65 -21.63
N ARG A 120 -10.13 -2.93 -21.70
CA ARG A 120 -9.35 -3.96 -22.39
C ARG A 120 -9.87 -4.13 -23.81
N ASP A 121 -9.00 -4.32 -24.78
CA ASP A 121 -9.40 -4.72 -26.14
C ASP A 121 -9.70 -6.23 -26.22
N ASP A 122 -10.23 -6.67 -27.36
CA ASP A 122 -10.60 -8.07 -27.61
C ASP A 122 -9.40 -9.05 -27.56
N LYS A 123 -8.17 -8.52 -27.66
CA LYS A 123 -6.92 -9.27 -27.55
C LYS A 123 -6.34 -9.22 -26.13
N GLY A 124 -7.03 -8.58 -25.19
CA GLY A 124 -6.61 -8.40 -23.80
C GLY A 124 -5.63 -7.24 -23.57
N GLY A 125 -5.36 -6.41 -24.58
CA GLY A 125 -4.55 -5.20 -24.48
C GLY A 125 -5.20 -4.19 -23.54
N ALA A 126 -4.44 -3.71 -22.55
CA ALA A 126 -4.90 -2.77 -21.54
C ALA A 126 -4.52 -1.32 -21.88
N ALA A 127 -5.10 -0.36 -21.16
CA ALA A 127 -4.56 0.99 -21.11
C ALA A 127 -3.22 0.97 -20.33
N VAL A 128 -2.13 1.32 -21.02
CA VAL A 128 -0.77 1.34 -20.46
C VAL A 128 -0.34 2.78 -20.24
N LEU A 129 -0.16 3.15 -18.97
CA LEU A 129 0.37 4.45 -18.55
C LEU A 129 1.89 4.39 -18.61
N ALA A 130 2.51 4.95 -19.64
CA ALA A 130 3.90 4.70 -20.01
C ALA A 130 4.74 5.99 -20.16
N TRP A 131 4.31 7.10 -19.58
CA TRP A 131 5.11 8.32 -19.62
C TRP A 131 6.45 8.16 -18.90
N GLU A 132 7.45 8.86 -19.41
CA GLU A 132 8.80 8.83 -18.88
C GLU A 132 9.05 10.08 -18.04
N GLY A 133 9.28 9.88 -16.75
CA GLY A 133 9.46 10.94 -15.76
C GLY A 133 10.18 10.36 -14.56
N GLN A 134 11.48 10.66 -14.47
CA GLN A 134 12.50 9.87 -13.78
C GLN A 134 12.07 9.25 -12.43
N ASP A 135 11.33 9.96 -11.58
CA ASP A 135 11.19 9.53 -10.18
C ASP A 135 9.80 9.01 -9.78
N LEU A 136 8.70 9.50 -10.37
CA LEU A 136 7.34 9.19 -9.91
C LEU A 136 6.31 9.39 -11.01
N MET A 137 5.55 8.34 -11.31
CA MET A 137 4.52 8.36 -12.35
C MET A 137 3.20 9.01 -11.87
N ILE A 138 2.67 8.63 -10.70
CA ILE A 138 1.36 9.10 -10.20
C ILE A 138 1.49 9.59 -8.75
N ASP A 139 1.16 10.86 -8.51
CA ASP A 139 1.22 11.51 -7.20
C ASP A 139 -0.20 11.88 -6.71
N VAL A 140 -0.68 11.18 -5.68
CA VAL A 140 -2.00 11.39 -5.06
C VAL A 140 -1.83 12.15 -3.74
N ARG A 141 -2.38 13.37 -3.67
CA ARG A 141 -2.24 14.24 -2.50
C ARG A 141 -3.55 14.63 -1.84
N GLU A 142 -4.65 14.64 -2.59
CA GLU A 142 -5.95 15.05 -2.08
C GLU A 142 -7.08 14.41 -2.87
N GLY A 143 -8.15 14.04 -2.18
CA GLY A 143 -9.34 13.40 -2.76
C GLY A 143 -9.23 11.88 -2.82
N GLU A 144 -10.31 11.25 -3.27
CA GLU A 144 -10.41 9.80 -3.47
C GLU A 144 -10.31 9.48 -4.95
N TRP A 145 -9.26 8.75 -5.33
CA TRP A 145 -8.96 8.38 -6.71
C TRP A 145 -8.88 6.87 -6.84
N ARG A 146 -9.55 6.30 -7.83
CA ARG A 146 -9.45 4.87 -8.13
C ARG A 146 -8.79 4.67 -9.49
N LEU A 147 -7.83 3.76 -9.56
CA LEU A 147 -7.26 3.24 -10.81
C LEU A 147 -7.69 1.78 -10.97
N GLU A 148 -8.34 1.49 -12.09
CA GLU A 148 -8.93 0.18 -12.37
C GLU A 148 -8.53 -0.34 -13.75
N ASP A 149 -8.08 -1.59 -13.83
CA ASP A 149 -7.78 -2.29 -15.09
C ASP A 149 -6.77 -1.56 -15.99
N VAL A 150 -5.75 -0.97 -15.36
CA VAL A 150 -4.64 -0.27 -16.03
C VAL A 150 -3.30 -0.96 -15.76
N GLN A 151 -2.36 -0.80 -16.69
CA GLN A 151 -0.95 -1.03 -16.44
C GLN A 151 -0.24 0.30 -16.16
N ILE A 152 0.59 0.35 -15.12
CA ILE A 152 1.43 1.49 -14.75
C ILE A 152 2.88 1.15 -15.03
N GLY A 153 3.48 1.89 -15.95
CA GLY A 153 4.82 1.66 -16.47
C GLY A 153 4.85 0.72 -17.69
N SER A 154 5.95 0.78 -18.42
CA SER A 154 6.29 -0.06 -19.57
C SER A 154 7.53 -0.92 -19.31
N GLY A 155 8.16 -0.79 -18.14
CA GLY A 155 9.47 -1.36 -17.84
C GLY A 155 10.62 -0.50 -18.37
N SER A 156 10.40 0.80 -18.59
CA SER A 156 11.49 1.72 -18.94
C SER A 156 12.36 2.02 -17.71
N THR A 157 13.66 2.24 -17.91
CA THR A 157 14.60 2.60 -16.83
C THR A 157 14.34 4.01 -16.26
N SER A 158 13.58 4.84 -16.96
CA SER A 158 13.13 6.15 -16.50
C SER A 158 11.86 6.10 -15.62
N GLN A 159 11.34 4.91 -15.33
CA GLN A 159 10.11 4.71 -14.54
C GLN A 159 10.45 4.01 -13.22
N ARG A 160 10.87 4.80 -12.22
CA ARG A 160 11.35 4.27 -10.93
C ARG A 160 10.23 3.99 -9.92
N ARG A 161 9.30 4.93 -9.70
CA ARG A 161 8.18 4.79 -8.74
C ARG A 161 6.82 4.85 -9.44
N GLY A 162 5.93 3.94 -9.08
CA GLY A 162 4.58 3.84 -9.66
C GLY A 162 3.60 4.87 -9.10
N VAL A 163 2.93 4.52 -8.01
CA VAL A 163 1.93 5.36 -7.32
C VAL A 163 2.46 5.76 -5.96
N MET A 164 2.42 7.05 -5.64
CA MET A 164 2.67 7.59 -4.31
C MET A 164 1.42 8.28 -3.79
N VAL A 165 1.03 7.99 -2.55
CA VAL A 165 -0.10 8.62 -1.86
C VAL A 165 0.40 9.27 -0.59
N THR A 166 0.13 10.56 -0.43
CA THR A 166 0.63 11.36 0.68
C THR A 166 -0.50 12.14 1.36
N GLY A 167 -0.40 12.30 2.68
CA GLY A 167 -1.29 13.20 3.42
C GLY A 167 -2.76 12.78 3.34
N PRO A 168 -3.70 13.67 2.98
CA PRO A 168 -5.12 13.36 2.91
C PRO A 168 -5.52 12.56 1.65
N GLY A 169 -4.57 12.21 0.78
CA GLY A 169 -4.83 11.41 -0.40
C GLY A 169 -5.31 9.99 -0.08
N LEU A 170 -6.27 9.52 -0.88
CA LEU A 170 -6.75 8.14 -0.87
C LEU A 170 -6.73 7.58 -2.30
N ALA A 171 -6.01 6.47 -2.50
CA ALA A 171 -5.99 5.76 -3.77
C ALA A 171 -6.61 4.36 -3.65
N GLY A 172 -7.55 4.01 -4.52
CA GLY A 172 -8.01 2.64 -4.74
C GLY A 172 -7.33 2.05 -5.97
N LEU A 173 -6.69 0.89 -5.86
CA LEU A 173 -6.09 0.17 -6.98
C LEU A 173 -6.83 -1.14 -7.18
N LYS A 174 -7.45 -1.35 -8.34
CA LYS A 174 -8.16 -2.59 -8.68
C LYS A 174 -7.62 -3.19 -9.98
N ASN A 175 -7.20 -4.44 -9.93
CA ASN A 175 -6.70 -5.14 -11.13
C ASN A 175 -5.54 -4.41 -11.83
N VAL A 176 -4.66 -3.79 -11.05
CA VAL A 176 -3.55 -2.96 -11.57
C VAL A 176 -2.29 -3.79 -11.70
N THR A 177 -1.60 -3.61 -12.83
CA THR A 177 -0.28 -4.20 -13.08
C THR A 177 0.79 -3.11 -13.10
N PHE A 178 1.88 -3.31 -12.38
CA PHE A 178 3.05 -2.43 -12.38
C PHE A 178 4.18 -3.06 -13.21
N ARG A 179 4.77 -2.21 -14.04
CA ARG A 179 5.97 -2.46 -14.85
C ARG A 179 6.93 -1.29 -14.67
N THR A 180 7.48 -1.17 -13.47
CA THR A 180 8.49 -0.15 -13.15
C THR A 180 9.86 -0.80 -13.00
N ARG A 181 10.92 -0.02 -13.18
CA ARG A 181 12.30 -0.48 -13.05
C ARG A 181 13.03 0.33 -12.00
N SER A 182 13.28 -0.26 -10.85
CA SER A 182 14.05 0.36 -9.78
C SER A 182 15.07 -0.60 -9.19
N VAL A 183 15.99 -0.06 -8.38
CA VAL A 183 16.86 -0.85 -7.50
C VAL A 183 16.20 -1.05 -6.14
N THR A 184 15.46 -0.05 -5.65
CA THR A 184 14.91 -0.04 -4.28
C THR A 184 13.54 0.63 -4.13
N ASP A 185 13.00 1.23 -5.20
CA ASP A 185 11.79 2.05 -5.12
C ASP A 185 10.49 1.23 -5.28
N ALA A 186 9.37 1.87 -4.99
CA ALA A 186 8.07 1.25 -4.88
C ALA A 186 7.24 1.33 -6.17
N GLY A 187 6.55 0.25 -6.47
CA GLY A 187 5.35 0.33 -7.31
C GLY A 187 4.22 1.07 -6.58
N ILE A 188 4.07 0.81 -5.28
CA ILE A 188 3.01 1.40 -4.43
C ILE A 188 3.64 1.97 -3.17
N TYR A 189 3.47 3.27 -2.94
CA TYR A 189 4.02 3.97 -1.79
C TYR A 189 2.94 4.78 -1.07
N ALA A 190 2.69 4.47 0.20
CA ALA A 190 1.93 5.32 1.12
C ALA A 190 2.86 6.04 2.11
N ASP A 191 2.80 7.36 2.18
CA ASP A 191 3.64 8.20 3.05
C ASP A 191 2.79 9.22 3.82
N ARG A 192 3.26 9.68 4.99
CA ARG A 192 2.68 10.78 5.78
C ARG A 192 1.15 10.71 5.92
N GLY A 193 0.65 9.54 6.31
CA GLY A 193 -0.79 9.29 6.51
C GLY A 193 -1.61 8.98 5.26
N GLY A 194 -0.98 8.98 4.07
CA GLY A 194 -1.62 8.61 2.81
C GLY A 194 -2.15 7.17 2.83
N LYS A 195 -3.22 6.90 2.09
CA LYS A 195 -3.92 5.61 2.14
C LYS A 195 -4.07 4.99 0.76
N VAL A 196 -3.72 3.71 0.66
CA VAL A 196 -3.91 2.88 -0.53
C VAL A 196 -4.80 1.69 -0.18
N LEU A 197 -5.90 1.54 -0.93
CA LEU A 197 -6.80 0.40 -0.87
C LEU A 197 -6.60 -0.48 -2.09
N LEU A 198 -6.37 -1.77 -1.87
CA LEU A 198 -6.11 -2.76 -2.92
C LEU A 198 -7.31 -3.68 -3.12
N TYR A 199 -7.59 -4.01 -4.38
CA TYR A 199 -8.73 -4.84 -4.79
C TYR A 199 -8.36 -5.76 -5.96
N GLY A 200 -8.97 -6.95 -5.98
CA GLY A 200 -8.75 -7.91 -7.07
C GLY A 200 -7.27 -8.29 -7.20
N ALA A 201 -6.79 -8.40 -8.43
CA ALA A 201 -5.43 -8.87 -8.71
C ALA A 201 -4.43 -7.71 -8.85
N ILE A 202 -3.53 -7.55 -7.87
CA ILE A 202 -2.45 -6.58 -7.91
C ILE A 202 -1.15 -7.28 -8.30
N ARG A 203 -0.50 -6.80 -9.36
CA ARG A 203 0.70 -7.44 -9.91
C ARG A 203 1.85 -6.45 -10.01
N LEU A 204 3.01 -6.78 -9.45
CA LEU A 204 4.22 -5.95 -9.47
C LEU A 204 5.36 -6.77 -10.07
N ASN A 205 5.68 -6.49 -11.34
CA ASN A 205 6.71 -7.23 -12.08
C ASN A 205 6.58 -8.77 -11.94
N GLU A 206 5.35 -9.32 -11.94
CA GLU A 206 5.04 -10.74 -11.67
C GLU A 206 5.80 -11.71 -12.58
N HIS A 207 6.06 -11.28 -13.82
CA HIS A 207 6.81 -12.04 -14.82
C HIS A 207 8.25 -12.38 -14.38
N LEU A 208 8.76 -11.77 -13.29
CA LEU A 208 10.12 -11.97 -12.78
C LEU A 208 10.22 -13.00 -11.65
N HIS A 209 9.16 -13.75 -11.35
CA HIS A 209 9.19 -14.75 -10.28
C HIS A 209 10.29 -15.82 -10.44
N GLU A 210 10.61 -16.17 -11.69
CA GLU A 210 11.57 -17.24 -12.02
C GLU A 210 12.91 -16.72 -12.54
N GLN A 211 12.96 -15.47 -13.01
CA GLN A 211 14.19 -14.82 -13.49
C GLN A 211 14.16 -13.33 -13.21
N THR A 212 15.30 -12.73 -12.90
CA THR A 212 15.42 -11.28 -12.67
C THR A 212 16.07 -10.58 -13.84
N GLY A 213 15.69 -9.32 -14.06
CA GLY A 213 16.42 -8.37 -14.91
C GLY A 213 17.17 -7.33 -14.09
N GLU A 214 18.04 -6.55 -14.73
CA GLU A 214 18.69 -5.39 -14.12
C GLU A 214 17.66 -4.35 -13.68
N GLU A 215 17.87 -3.72 -12.52
CA GLU A 215 17.02 -2.65 -11.98
C GLU A 215 15.51 -2.98 -12.08
N SER A 216 15.11 -4.15 -11.60
CA SER A 216 13.76 -4.66 -11.78
C SER A 216 12.94 -4.74 -10.49
N PHE A 217 13.43 -4.10 -9.42
CA PHE A 217 12.76 -4.06 -8.13
C PHE A 217 11.49 -3.19 -8.20
N CYS A 218 10.41 -3.68 -7.59
CA CYS A 218 9.12 -3.02 -7.51
C CYS A 218 8.41 -3.43 -6.20
N GLY A 219 8.61 -2.64 -5.14
CA GLY A 219 8.09 -2.94 -3.81
C GLY A 219 6.74 -2.29 -3.46
N ILE A 220 6.22 -2.62 -2.28
CA ILE A 220 5.16 -1.87 -1.59
C ILE A 220 5.78 -1.27 -0.33
N ILE A 221 5.67 0.04 -0.18
CA ILE A 221 6.27 0.79 0.93
C ILE A 221 5.18 1.56 1.68
N ALA A 222 5.22 1.50 3.01
CA ALA A 222 4.41 2.31 3.91
C ALA A 222 5.30 3.00 4.96
N THR A 223 5.30 4.33 4.99
CA THR A 223 6.08 5.15 5.94
C THR A 223 5.25 6.23 6.60
N ASP A 224 5.70 6.73 7.75
CA ASP A 224 5.14 7.91 8.42
C ASP A 224 3.61 7.84 8.55
N HIS A 225 3.10 6.78 9.16
CA HIS A 225 1.66 6.47 9.29
C HIS A 225 0.90 6.20 7.97
N GLY A 226 1.60 6.04 6.85
CA GLY A 226 1.02 5.58 5.59
C GLY A 226 0.40 4.18 5.74
N LEU A 227 -0.69 3.95 5.01
CA LEU A 227 -1.44 2.69 5.05
C LEU A 227 -1.61 2.11 3.65
N VAL A 228 -1.19 0.87 3.46
CA VAL A 228 -1.56 0.05 2.30
C VAL A 228 -2.37 -1.13 2.80
N GLN A 229 -3.58 -1.35 2.29
CA GLN A 229 -4.38 -2.50 2.70
C GLN A 229 -5.22 -3.08 1.57
N PHE A 230 -5.37 -4.40 1.48
CA PHE A 230 -6.49 -4.93 0.70
C PHE A 230 -7.80 -4.69 1.45
N ALA A 231 -8.79 -4.20 0.70
CA ALA A 231 -10.14 -3.97 1.21
C ALA A 231 -11.11 -5.10 0.80
N GLN A 232 -10.62 -6.13 0.11
CA GLN A 232 -11.37 -7.30 -0.33
C GLN A 232 -10.46 -8.53 -0.23
N ARG A 233 -10.96 -9.62 0.38
CA ARG A 233 -10.24 -10.90 0.44
C ARG A 233 -10.53 -11.79 -0.76
N GLU A 234 -11.80 -12.16 -0.93
CA GLU A 234 -12.22 -13.15 -1.93
C GLU A 234 -11.87 -12.71 -3.36
N GLY A 235 -11.15 -13.57 -4.10
CA GLY A 235 -10.72 -13.29 -5.47
C GLY A 235 -9.62 -12.22 -5.58
N SER A 236 -9.01 -11.83 -4.47
CA SER A 236 -7.90 -10.87 -4.46
C SER A 236 -6.54 -11.56 -4.32
N SER A 237 -5.54 -11.01 -5.00
CA SER A 237 -4.19 -11.56 -4.97
C SER A 237 -3.13 -10.48 -5.06
N LEU A 238 -2.00 -10.72 -4.39
CA LEU A 238 -0.75 -9.99 -4.62
C LEU A 238 0.27 -10.90 -5.30
N ASP A 239 0.76 -10.48 -6.46
CA ASP A 239 1.81 -11.19 -7.18
C ASP A 239 2.99 -10.21 -7.42
N MET A 240 4.14 -10.50 -6.81
CA MET A 240 5.32 -9.64 -6.82
C MET A 240 6.56 -10.43 -7.24
N GLY A 241 7.00 -10.27 -8.49
CA GLY A 241 8.08 -11.07 -9.07
C GLY A 241 9.50 -10.64 -8.70
N ASN A 242 9.69 -9.38 -8.32
CA ASN A 242 10.93 -8.90 -7.71
C ASN A 242 10.65 -7.68 -6.84
N GLY A 243 10.51 -7.86 -5.54
CA GLY A 243 10.25 -6.76 -4.62
C GLY A 243 10.17 -7.17 -3.17
N SER A 244 9.75 -6.22 -2.33
CA SER A 244 9.49 -6.46 -0.92
C SER A 244 8.30 -5.65 -0.41
N LEU A 245 7.76 -6.09 0.73
CA LEU A 245 6.91 -5.26 1.57
C LEU A 245 7.78 -4.58 2.61
N SER A 246 7.76 -3.26 2.64
CA SER A 246 8.53 -2.45 3.58
C SER A 246 7.62 -1.55 4.38
N ALA A 247 7.62 -1.72 5.71
CA ALA A 247 6.86 -0.88 6.62
C ALA A 247 7.80 -0.23 7.64
N CYS A 248 7.74 1.10 7.77
CA CYS A 248 8.54 1.82 8.75
C CYS A 248 7.89 3.09 9.29
N TYR A 249 8.39 3.60 10.43
CA TYR A 249 7.89 4.82 11.08
C TYR A 249 6.36 4.81 11.24
N TYR A 250 5.86 3.74 11.87
CA TYR A 250 4.43 3.49 12.07
C TYR A 250 3.59 3.33 10.79
N GLY A 251 4.24 3.18 9.63
CA GLY A 251 3.60 2.74 8.40
C GLY A 251 3.05 1.32 8.55
N CYS A 252 1.92 1.05 7.88
CA CYS A 252 1.20 -0.21 8.03
C CYS A 252 0.84 -0.81 6.66
N ILE A 253 1.17 -2.09 6.48
CA ILE A 253 0.72 -2.88 5.31
C ILE A 253 -0.18 -4.00 5.81
N ARG A 254 -1.42 -4.08 5.32
CA ARG A 254 -2.37 -5.15 5.66
C ARG A 254 -2.70 -5.94 4.41
N LEU A 255 -2.14 -7.15 4.29
CA LEU A 255 -2.37 -7.96 3.11
C LEU A 255 -3.83 -8.36 3.02
N GLY A 256 -4.40 -9.15 3.93
CA GLY A 256 -5.84 -9.45 3.95
C GLY A 256 -6.41 -10.08 2.67
N CYS A 257 -5.57 -10.40 1.68
CA CYS A 257 -5.92 -10.96 0.39
C CYS A 257 -5.96 -12.49 0.47
N GLU A 258 -6.55 -13.14 -0.53
CA GLU A 258 -6.66 -14.60 -0.54
C GLU A 258 -5.28 -15.26 -0.69
N THR A 259 -4.50 -14.79 -1.67
CA THR A 259 -3.16 -15.28 -1.94
C THR A 259 -2.17 -14.15 -2.11
N ALA A 260 -0.93 -14.37 -1.68
CA ALA A 260 0.18 -13.48 -1.93
C ALA A 260 1.42 -14.29 -2.29
N ARG A 261 2.14 -13.89 -3.34
CA ARG A 261 3.41 -14.48 -3.74
C ARG A 261 4.43 -13.39 -3.93
N ILE A 262 5.56 -13.48 -3.21
CA ILE A 262 6.59 -12.47 -3.22
C ILE A 262 7.94 -13.14 -3.46
N THR A 263 8.55 -12.83 -4.60
CA THR A 263 9.95 -13.16 -4.87
C THR A 263 10.79 -11.89 -4.71
N ASN A 264 11.95 -12.04 -4.07
CA ASN A 264 12.94 -10.99 -3.95
C ASN A 264 14.30 -11.49 -4.45
N TRP A 265 14.83 -10.80 -5.45
CA TRP A 265 16.16 -11.02 -6.02
C TRP A 265 17.19 -9.98 -5.57
N SER A 266 16.73 -8.88 -4.97
CA SER A 266 17.57 -7.77 -4.51
C SER A 266 18.57 -8.25 -3.49
N GLU A 267 19.78 -7.75 -3.60
CA GLU A 267 20.89 -8.06 -2.73
C GLU A 267 20.83 -7.33 -1.37
N GLN A 268 19.93 -6.34 -1.24
CA GLN A 268 19.90 -5.39 -0.13
C GLN A 268 18.55 -5.38 0.62
N SER A 269 17.63 -6.30 0.32
CA SER A 269 16.28 -6.27 0.88
C SER A 269 15.76 -7.67 1.20
N ASN A 270 14.96 -7.77 2.26
CA ASN A 270 14.22 -8.96 2.67
C ASN A 270 12.87 -9.04 1.92
N ASN A 271 12.15 -10.16 1.93
CA ASN A 271 10.78 -10.15 1.35
C ASN A 271 9.83 -9.30 2.20
N LEU A 272 9.85 -9.53 3.51
CA LEU A 272 9.19 -8.70 4.51
C LEU A 272 10.27 -7.96 5.29
N ALA A 273 10.36 -6.64 5.08
CA ALA A 273 11.28 -5.75 5.76
C ALA A 273 10.49 -4.80 6.65
N ILE A 274 10.75 -4.81 7.94
CA ILE A 274 10.03 -3.93 8.88
C ILE A 274 11.05 -3.28 9.79
N ASN A 275 10.97 -1.96 9.90
CA ASN A 275 11.89 -1.14 10.67
C ASN A 275 11.14 -0.04 11.44
N ASN A 276 11.74 0.49 12.50
CA ASN A 276 11.32 1.69 13.22
C ASN A 276 9.80 1.74 13.54
N GLY A 277 9.28 0.72 14.22
CA GLY A 277 7.87 0.68 14.63
C GLY A 277 6.87 0.37 13.50
N GLY A 278 7.35 -0.06 12.33
CA GLY A 278 6.49 -0.48 11.21
C GLY A 278 5.67 -1.73 11.52
N ARG A 279 4.60 -1.96 10.74
CA ARG A 279 3.70 -3.10 10.95
C ARG A 279 3.23 -3.75 9.65
N ILE A 280 3.28 -5.07 9.59
CA ILE A 280 2.66 -5.86 8.51
C ILE A 280 1.65 -6.86 9.10
N ASP A 281 0.41 -6.80 8.63
CA ASP A 281 -0.64 -7.75 9.01
C ASP A 281 -0.95 -8.71 7.85
N LEU A 282 -0.89 -10.02 8.08
CA LEU A 282 -1.05 -11.07 7.06
C LEU A 282 -2.44 -11.75 7.08
N HIS A 283 -3.42 -11.13 7.74
CA HIS A 283 -4.72 -11.72 8.09
C HIS A 283 -5.32 -12.65 7.02
N ASN A 284 -5.53 -13.92 7.35
CA ASN A 284 -6.19 -14.92 6.50
C ASN A 284 -5.62 -15.07 5.08
N THR A 285 -4.35 -14.70 4.87
CA THR A 285 -3.64 -14.77 3.59
C THR A 285 -2.81 -16.04 3.48
N LYS A 286 -2.88 -16.70 2.31
CA LYS A 286 -1.91 -17.74 1.92
C LYS A 286 -0.72 -17.06 1.26
N LEU A 287 0.38 -16.95 1.99
CA LEU A 287 1.57 -16.20 1.60
C LEU A 287 2.71 -17.15 1.21
N VAL A 288 3.32 -16.92 0.05
CA VAL A 288 4.56 -17.59 -0.38
C VAL A 288 5.67 -16.55 -0.50
N LEU A 289 6.77 -16.77 0.24
CA LEU A 289 7.97 -15.92 0.23
C LEU A 289 9.14 -16.66 -0.40
N ARG A 290 9.84 -16.01 -1.33
CA ARG A 290 11.06 -16.50 -1.97
C ARG A 290 12.16 -15.46 -1.91
N ALA A 291 13.17 -15.70 -1.08
CA ALA A 291 14.39 -14.89 -1.05
C ALA A 291 15.47 -15.61 -1.87
N ARG A 292 15.82 -15.07 -3.05
CA ARG A 292 16.73 -15.76 -3.98
C ARG A 292 18.21 -15.59 -3.63
N GLN A 293 18.56 -14.57 -2.86
CA GLN A 293 19.91 -14.36 -2.37
C GLN A 293 20.11 -15.06 -1.02
N LYS A 294 21.13 -15.91 -0.88
CA LYS A 294 21.41 -16.66 0.36
C LYS A 294 21.46 -15.77 1.60
N ARG A 295 22.00 -14.56 1.46
CA ARG A 295 22.17 -13.57 2.54
C ARG A 295 20.87 -12.86 2.94
N ASN A 296 19.84 -12.87 2.11
CA ASN A 296 18.57 -12.27 2.46
C ASN A 296 17.83 -13.14 3.46
N THR A 297 17.06 -12.49 4.33
CA THR A 297 16.14 -13.17 5.23
C THR A 297 14.73 -12.98 4.70
N PRO A 298 13.97 -14.05 4.37
CA PRO A 298 12.59 -13.91 3.93
C PRO A 298 11.73 -13.03 4.87
N ILE A 299 11.87 -13.23 6.18
CA ILE A 299 11.23 -12.41 7.21
C ILE A 299 12.31 -11.83 8.13
N GLY A 300 12.69 -10.57 7.89
CA GLY A 300 13.70 -9.89 8.71
C GLY A 300 13.16 -8.60 9.30
N LEU A 301 12.95 -8.60 10.61
CA LEU A 301 12.41 -7.47 11.36
C LEU A 301 13.52 -6.85 12.21
N GLU A 302 13.62 -5.53 12.14
CA GLU A 302 14.48 -4.76 13.02
C GLU A 302 13.73 -3.58 13.64
N HIS A 303 14.34 -2.97 14.65
CA HIS A 303 13.93 -1.68 15.21
C HIS A 303 12.42 -1.61 15.55
N ASP A 304 11.96 -2.51 16.41
CA ASP A 304 10.57 -2.59 16.86
C ASP A 304 9.58 -2.90 15.71
N GLY A 305 9.97 -3.78 14.79
CA GLY A 305 9.09 -4.23 13.72
C GLY A 305 8.04 -5.23 14.21
N HIS A 306 6.81 -5.15 13.68
CA HIS A 306 5.71 -6.02 14.10
C HIS A 306 5.03 -6.76 12.93
N ILE A 307 4.90 -8.08 13.04
CA ILE A 307 4.05 -8.90 12.17
C ILE A 307 2.96 -9.61 12.98
N LEU A 308 1.72 -9.47 12.49
CA LEU A 308 0.56 -10.23 12.95
C LEU A 308 0.04 -11.15 11.83
N GLY A 309 0.23 -12.45 12.02
CA GLY A 309 -0.13 -13.52 11.09
C GLY A 309 -1.39 -14.28 11.47
N GLU A 310 -2.44 -13.58 11.89
CA GLU A 310 -3.71 -14.19 12.31
C GLU A 310 -4.39 -14.94 11.15
N GLY A 311 -4.59 -16.25 11.30
CA GLY A 311 -5.20 -17.11 10.29
C GLY A 311 -4.37 -17.23 9.00
N ALA A 312 -3.14 -16.71 9.00
CA ALA A 312 -2.25 -16.74 7.84
C ALA A 312 -1.58 -18.12 7.70
N GLN A 313 -1.33 -18.51 6.46
CA GLN A 313 -0.50 -19.66 6.11
C GLN A 313 0.71 -19.15 5.34
N VAL A 314 1.89 -19.24 5.95
CA VAL A 314 3.13 -18.69 5.39
C VAL A 314 4.05 -19.82 4.94
N THR A 315 4.28 -19.93 3.63
CA THR A 315 5.30 -20.81 3.06
C THR A 315 6.54 -19.98 2.74
N ILE A 316 7.68 -20.36 3.31
CA ILE A 316 8.99 -19.77 3.03
C ILE A 316 9.80 -20.76 2.20
N GLU A 317 10.13 -20.39 0.97
CA GLU A 317 10.87 -21.24 0.04
C GLU A 317 12.24 -20.63 -0.27
N GLY A 318 13.33 -21.37 -0.03
CA GLY A 318 14.67 -20.84 -0.28
C GLY A 318 15.81 -21.66 0.30
N ASN A 319 17.03 -21.17 0.04
CA ASN A 319 18.28 -21.68 0.61
C ASN A 319 19.04 -20.50 1.22
N ASN A 320 18.66 -20.11 2.44
CA ASN A 320 19.09 -18.85 3.07
C ASN A 320 19.81 -19.12 4.39
N SER A 321 20.65 -18.18 4.84
CA SER A 321 21.24 -18.28 6.17
C SER A 321 20.19 -18.21 7.28
N MET A 322 19.13 -17.43 7.09
CA MET A 322 18.02 -17.34 8.04
C MET A 322 16.68 -17.35 7.30
N ALA A 323 15.69 -18.08 7.82
CA ALA A 323 14.30 -17.96 7.35
C ALA A 323 13.60 -16.78 8.03
N ILE A 324 13.77 -16.67 9.35
CA ILE A 324 13.17 -15.64 10.21
C ILE A 324 14.25 -15.05 11.11
N ALA A 325 14.42 -13.74 11.08
CA ALA A 325 15.32 -12.99 11.96
C ALA A 325 14.57 -11.84 12.64
N LEU A 326 14.65 -11.78 13.98
CA LEU A 326 13.99 -10.75 14.78
C LEU A 326 15.01 -9.98 15.62
N GLN A 327 15.04 -8.66 15.50
CA GLN A 327 15.96 -7.78 16.23
C GLN A 327 15.26 -6.60 16.88
N LYS A 328 15.87 -6.12 17.98
CA LYS A 328 15.52 -4.85 18.65
C LYS A 328 14.02 -4.79 18.96
N ALA A 329 13.57 -5.65 19.88
CA ALA A 329 12.19 -5.78 20.36
C ALA A 329 11.12 -5.97 19.28
N SER A 330 11.48 -6.61 18.16
CA SER A 330 10.54 -6.96 17.10
C SER A 330 9.63 -8.12 17.52
N THR A 331 8.40 -8.16 17.01
CA THR A 331 7.45 -9.24 17.29
C THR A 331 6.94 -9.89 16.03
N PHE A 332 6.95 -11.22 15.97
CA PHE A 332 6.26 -11.98 14.93
C PHE A 332 5.37 -13.04 15.54
N THR A 333 4.07 -12.94 15.27
CA THR A 333 3.08 -13.96 15.61
C THR A 333 2.50 -14.55 14.32
N CYS A 334 2.37 -15.87 14.23
CA CYS A 334 1.79 -16.53 13.07
C CYS A 334 1.21 -17.89 13.43
N ASN A 335 0.07 -18.25 12.84
CA ASN A 335 -0.51 -19.58 13.06
C ASN A 335 0.35 -20.67 12.40
N ASP A 336 0.41 -20.70 11.08
CA ASP A 336 1.01 -21.82 10.34
C ASP A 336 2.16 -21.37 9.44
N ILE A 337 3.35 -21.94 9.66
CA ILE A 337 4.55 -21.70 8.86
C ILE A 337 5.07 -23.00 8.24
N GLU A 338 5.34 -22.98 6.94
CA GLU A 338 5.93 -24.07 6.18
C GLU A 338 7.31 -23.64 5.66
N LEU A 339 8.37 -24.37 5.99
CA LEU A 339 9.72 -24.12 5.46
C LEU A 339 10.05 -25.13 4.36
N ARG A 340 10.34 -24.64 3.16
CA ARG A 340 10.73 -25.48 2.00
C ARG A 340 12.13 -25.10 1.51
N GLY A 341 13.09 -25.97 1.80
CA GLY A 341 14.49 -25.79 1.41
C GLY A 341 15.42 -25.86 2.61
N GLN A 342 16.59 -25.22 2.51
CA GLN A 342 17.65 -25.32 3.52
C GLN A 342 17.89 -23.97 4.21
N PHE A 343 17.82 -23.97 5.53
CA PHE A 343 18.06 -22.78 6.34
C PHE A 343 19.10 -23.07 7.41
N GLU A 344 20.16 -22.27 7.49
CA GLU A 344 21.16 -22.42 8.57
C GLU A 344 20.48 -22.17 9.93
N TYR A 345 19.69 -21.10 10.02
CA TYR A 345 18.76 -20.83 11.12
C TYR A 345 17.33 -20.80 10.60
N CYS A 346 16.45 -21.60 11.21
CA CYS A 346 15.02 -21.47 10.97
C CYS A 346 14.47 -20.22 11.67
N ILE A 347 14.91 -19.98 12.91
CA ILE A 347 14.61 -18.75 13.65
C ILE A 347 15.89 -18.28 14.36
N TRP A 348 16.19 -17.00 14.22
CA TRP A 348 17.12 -16.30 15.08
C TRP A 348 16.42 -15.07 15.69
N ALA A 349 16.42 -14.95 17.02
CA ALA A 349 15.78 -13.85 17.71
C ALA A 349 16.71 -13.22 18.74
N GLY A 350 16.80 -11.89 18.73
CA GLY A 350 17.69 -11.11 19.59
C GLY A 350 17.03 -9.87 20.20
N SER A 351 17.66 -9.32 21.25
CA SER A 351 17.36 -7.99 21.82
C SER A 351 15.89 -7.81 22.24
N GLY A 352 15.37 -8.70 23.08
CA GLY A 352 13.99 -8.62 23.59
C GLY A 352 12.90 -8.94 22.57
N SER A 353 13.27 -9.42 21.37
CA SER A 353 12.29 -9.79 20.33
C SER A 353 11.47 -11.01 20.73
N MET A 354 10.26 -11.12 20.17
CA MET A 354 9.33 -12.21 20.45
C MET A 354 8.86 -12.91 19.17
N PHE A 355 8.99 -14.23 19.13
CA PHE A 355 8.35 -15.09 18.14
C PHE A 355 7.29 -15.97 18.80
N VAL A 356 6.12 -16.10 18.16
CA VAL A 356 5.10 -17.10 18.52
C VAL A 356 4.53 -17.72 17.25
N GLY A 357 4.55 -19.05 17.13
CA GLY A 357 3.84 -19.72 16.05
C GLY A 357 4.00 -21.23 15.96
N ARG A 358 3.48 -21.81 14.87
CA ARG A 358 3.50 -23.26 14.61
C ARG A 358 4.21 -23.57 13.30
N PHE A 359 4.91 -24.69 13.27
CA PHE A 359 5.58 -25.19 12.07
C PHE A 359 4.89 -26.43 11.52
N LEU A 360 4.61 -26.41 10.21
CA LEU A 360 4.03 -27.53 9.46
C LEU A 360 5.09 -28.49 8.90
N THR A 361 6.37 -28.12 9.00
CA THR A 361 7.52 -28.84 8.44
C THR A 361 8.52 -29.23 9.52
N ASP A 362 9.58 -29.92 9.09
CA ASP A 362 10.77 -30.10 9.89
C ASP A 362 11.40 -28.73 10.23
N LEU A 363 12.04 -28.68 11.39
CA LEU A 363 12.63 -27.47 11.93
C LEU A 363 14.09 -27.73 12.32
N GLY A 364 14.96 -26.91 11.76
CA GLY A 364 16.40 -26.90 12.00
C GLY A 364 16.78 -26.05 13.22
N GLN A 365 17.90 -25.35 13.12
CA GLN A 365 18.46 -24.58 14.23
C GLN A 365 17.54 -23.40 14.63
N ILE A 366 17.43 -23.19 15.95
CA ILE A 366 16.76 -22.06 16.57
C ILE A 366 17.70 -21.41 17.57
N GLU A 367 17.74 -20.07 17.57
CA GLU A 367 18.48 -19.31 18.57
C GLU A 367 17.63 -18.17 19.16
N ALA A 368 17.70 -18.04 20.48
CA ALA A 368 17.19 -16.90 21.22
C ALA A 368 18.30 -16.29 22.08
N THR A 369 18.57 -14.99 21.90
CA THR A 369 19.62 -14.28 22.63
C THR A 369 19.16 -12.94 23.16
N THR A 370 19.85 -12.42 24.18
CA THR A 370 19.72 -11.03 24.64
C THR A 370 18.26 -10.71 25.01
N GLY A 371 17.69 -11.52 25.90
CA GLY A 371 16.31 -11.38 26.38
C GLY A 371 15.20 -11.74 25.39
N ALA A 372 15.53 -12.24 24.19
CA ALA A 372 14.53 -12.66 23.21
C ALA A 372 13.78 -13.93 23.64
N THR A 373 12.52 -14.04 23.23
CA THR A 373 11.65 -15.19 23.50
C THR A 373 11.16 -15.82 22.21
N VAL A 374 11.38 -17.11 22.04
CA VAL A 374 10.85 -17.89 20.91
C VAL A 374 9.88 -18.94 21.47
N ASN A 375 8.61 -18.85 21.11
CA ASN A 375 7.59 -19.82 21.49
C ASN A 375 7.08 -20.59 20.26
N ILE A 376 7.30 -21.90 20.26
CA ILE A 376 6.81 -22.79 19.22
C ILE A 376 5.70 -23.65 19.80
N GLU A 377 4.47 -23.33 19.41
CA GLU A 377 3.28 -23.97 19.95
C GLU A 377 3.10 -25.41 19.44
N ALA A 378 3.50 -25.68 18.19
CA ALA A 378 3.42 -27.01 17.60
C ALA A 378 4.43 -27.17 16.45
N ILE A 379 4.89 -28.41 16.26
CA ILE A 379 5.70 -28.84 15.12
C ILE A 379 5.05 -30.10 14.55
N LYS A 380 4.58 -30.07 13.29
CA LYS A 380 4.05 -31.27 12.61
C LYS A 380 5.16 -32.17 12.06
N GLY A 381 6.29 -31.58 11.67
CA GLY A 381 7.49 -32.31 11.28
C GLY A 381 8.34 -32.72 12.49
N LYS A 382 9.64 -32.87 12.26
CA LYS A 382 10.64 -33.17 13.29
C LYS A 382 11.49 -31.95 13.63
N PHE A 383 11.82 -31.80 14.91
CA PHE A 383 12.86 -30.89 15.34
C PHE A 383 14.23 -31.59 15.25
N ALA A 384 15.08 -31.18 14.33
CA ALA A 384 16.35 -31.85 14.00
C ALA A 384 17.61 -31.00 14.28
N GLY A 385 17.45 -29.71 14.58
CA GLY A 385 18.57 -28.79 14.85
C GLY A 385 18.84 -28.53 16.33
N PRO A 386 19.91 -27.80 16.66
CA PRO A 386 20.12 -27.32 18.02
C PRO A 386 19.14 -26.20 18.36
N ALA A 387 18.67 -26.17 19.62
CA ALA A 387 17.98 -25.04 20.21
C ALA A 387 18.93 -24.38 21.21
N VAL A 388 19.30 -23.13 20.96
CA VAL A 388 20.32 -22.41 21.75
C VAL A 388 19.72 -21.14 22.36
N ALA A 389 19.68 -21.10 23.69
CA ALA A 389 19.29 -19.92 24.45
C ALA A 389 20.52 -19.33 25.15
N THR A 390 20.77 -18.03 24.99
CA THR A 390 21.91 -17.32 25.63
C THR A 390 21.50 -15.93 26.11
N ARG A 391 22.26 -15.34 27.05
CA ARG A 391 22.08 -13.94 27.50
C ARG A 391 20.61 -13.63 27.85
N CYS A 392 20.02 -14.41 28.76
CA CYS A 392 18.61 -14.32 29.17
C CYS A 392 17.57 -14.63 28.07
N GLY A 393 17.98 -15.18 26.93
CA GLY A 393 17.05 -15.69 25.93
C GLY A 393 16.28 -16.92 26.42
N THR A 394 15.09 -17.15 25.87
CA THR A 394 14.23 -18.30 26.20
C THR A 394 13.64 -18.91 24.93
N ILE A 395 13.66 -20.24 24.84
CA ILE A 395 12.97 -20.99 23.78
C ILE A 395 11.98 -21.95 24.44
N SER A 396 10.70 -21.83 24.10
CA SER A 396 9.65 -22.78 24.46
C SER A 396 9.37 -23.66 23.25
N LEU A 397 9.59 -24.96 23.38
CA LEU A 397 9.23 -25.97 22.40
C LEU A 397 8.01 -26.76 22.90
N PRO A 398 7.29 -27.50 22.04
CA PRO A 398 6.09 -28.23 22.46
C PRO A 398 6.31 -29.24 23.60
N ASP A 399 7.52 -29.81 23.69
CA ASP A 399 7.89 -30.88 24.62
C ASP A 399 8.83 -30.43 25.74
N ARG A 400 9.44 -29.23 25.64
CA ARG A 400 10.47 -28.78 26.59
C ARG A 400 10.74 -27.27 26.50
N ASN A 401 11.40 -26.75 27.53
CA ASN A 401 11.93 -25.38 27.53
C ASN A 401 13.47 -25.41 27.49
N VAL A 402 14.05 -24.46 26.76
CA VAL A 402 15.49 -24.19 26.72
C VAL A 402 15.71 -22.79 27.29
N LEU A 403 16.37 -22.75 28.45
CA LEU A 403 16.69 -21.51 29.16
C LEU A 403 18.15 -21.15 28.94
N SER A 404 18.47 -19.85 28.99
CA SER A 404 19.86 -19.41 28.93
C SER A 404 20.67 -20.01 30.08
N LYS A 405 21.87 -20.50 29.76
CA LYS A 405 22.88 -20.81 30.78
C LYS A 405 23.45 -19.55 31.40
#